data_AF-A0A6A6PBS4-F1
#
_entry.id   AF-A0A6A6PBS4-F1
#
_cell.length_a   1.000
_cell.length_b   1.000
_cell.length_c   1.000
_cell.angle_alpha   90.00
_cell.angle_beta   90.00
_cell.angle_gamma   90.00
#
_symmetry.space_group_name_H-M   'P 1'
#
loop_
_entity.id
_entity.type
_entity.pdbx_description
1 polymer ?
#
loop_
_entity_poly.entity_id
_entity_poly.type
_entity_poly.pdbx_seq_one_letter_code
_entity_poly.pdbx_strand_id
1 'polypeptide(L)'
;MMSLKTIGSLLLTFGPLVIPRLLAWYRSLSSNRAYNIPIRPPPRHVKRALNILTISAIIALLTTLPFQPFTPENVITVTHSRLQTPTATIFNRLEFLRALTPLDHALRDKLTNLESRLLYLTYGPDVLATCPFCTSTDPRSYFYYAIPSLLFPHVLHLVVLGVVTSAPLSGSEGARLRVPATIAGVALATLELLVAGTYDARAANAGPAKSVADGGGGDAFFWRARLARGLAVGAADALVGLFLYQTATNRWLAEPPSLPERVEGATRALEAANAKLGYAGAVRNAVVRDKGLREAFERYWLEEHRVMGEVREEREVVEGVRSALTRVDIGDVERKAEEWVGGIFGRQRGQSSGGVRVGSPGVASGSDMWAGGSRWRAARGASANCESDEPI
;
A
#
# COMPACT_ATOMS: atom_id res chain seq x y z
N MET A 1 19.41 17.11 17.66
CA MET A 1 19.46 17.37 16.21
C MET A 1 20.57 16.50 15.64
N MET A 2 20.25 15.52 14.77
CA MET A 2 21.30 14.66 14.19
C MET A 2 22.03 15.41 13.08
N SER A 3 23.37 15.39 13.11
CA SER A 3 24.23 16.07 12.14
C SER A 3 24.18 15.38 10.78
N LEU A 4 24.27 16.14 9.69
CA LEU A 4 24.36 15.62 8.31
C LEU A 4 25.49 14.60 8.15
N LYS A 5 26.57 14.73 8.93
CA LYS A 5 27.71 13.80 8.95
C LYS A 5 27.33 12.43 9.52
N THR A 6 26.45 12.40 10.51
CA THR A 6 25.96 11.16 11.13
C THR A 6 25.07 10.39 10.14
N ILE A 7 24.19 11.11 9.44
CA ILE A 7 23.35 10.56 8.36
C ILE A 7 24.22 10.03 7.22
N GLY A 8 25.26 10.78 6.81
CA GLY A 8 26.21 10.36 5.79
C GLY A 8 26.94 9.06 6.16
N SER A 9 27.43 8.93 7.41
CA SER A 9 28.09 7.69 7.84
C SER A 9 27.12 6.51 7.93
N LEU A 10 25.87 6.72 8.38
CA LEU A 10 24.86 5.68 8.46
C LEU A 10 24.48 5.19 7.05
N LEU A 11 24.34 6.11 6.09
CA LEU A 11 24.03 5.78 4.71
C LEU A 11 25.19 5.08 4.00
N LEU A 12 26.44 5.39 4.34
CA LEU A 12 27.62 4.70 3.80
C LEU A 12 27.74 3.26 4.36
N THR A 13 27.40 3.07 5.63
CA THR A 13 27.53 1.79 6.33
C THR A 13 26.40 0.83 5.99
N PHE A 14 25.15 1.33 5.91
CA PHE A 14 23.97 0.53 5.58
C PHE A 14 23.57 0.61 4.10
N GLY A 15 24.11 1.55 3.34
CA GLY A 15 23.84 1.75 1.91
C GLY A 15 23.97 0.47 1.09
N PRO A 16 25.09 -0.28 1.17
CA PRO A 16 25.26 -1.51 0.40
C PRO A 16 24.20 -2.58 0.69
N LEU A 17 23.60 -2.57 1.88
CA LEU A 17 22.58 -3.54 2.29
C LEU A 17 21.15 -3.06 1.97
N VAL A 18 20.90 -1.76 2.09
CA VAL A 18 19.57 -1.13 1.94
C VAL A 18 19.28 -0.78 0.48
N ILE A 19 20.27 -0.30 -0.27
CA ILE A 19 20.14 0.10 -1.69
C ILE A 19 19.61 -1.04 -2.57
N PRO A 20 20.15 -2.28 -2.55
CA PRO A 20 19.63 -3.35 -3.42
C PRO A 20 18.19 -3.73 -3.08
N ARG A 21 17.78 -3.65 -1.80
CA ARG A 21 16.38 -3.89 -1.40
C ARG A 21 15.46 -2.77 -1.83
N LEU A 22 15.89 -1.51 -1.71
CA LEU A 22 15.13 -0.36 -2.19
C LEU A 22 14.99 -0.36 -3.72
N LEU A 23 16.04 -0.76 -4.46
CA LEU A 23 16.01 -0.91 -5.91
C LEU A 23 15.12 -2.08 -6.35
N ALA A 24 15.16 -3.22 -5.67
CA ALA A 24 14.26 -4.34 -5.92
C ALA A 24 12.80 -3.94 -5.65
N TRP A 25 12.56 -3.24 -4.55
CA TRP A 25 11.25 -2.67 -4.24
C TRP A 25 10.80 -1.68 -5.33
N TYR A 26 11.63 -0.70 -5.70
CA TYR A 26 11.31 0.26 -6.77
C TYR A 26 11.05 -0.41 -8.13
N ARG A 27 11.85 -1.42 -8.51
CA ARG A 27 11.64 -2.20 -9.73
C ARG A 27 10.33 -2.99 -9.69
N SER A 28 9.94 -3.52 -8.52
CA SER A 28 8.63 -4.16 -8.33
C SER A 28 7.46 -3.18 -8.43
N LEU A 29 7.68 -1.89 -8.14
CA LEU A 29 6.69 -0.85 -8.37
C LEU A 29 6.54 -0.53 -9.87
N SER A 30 7.66 -0.52 -10.61
CA SER A 30 7.68 -0.25 -12.05
C SER A 30 7.07 -1.38 -12.89
N SER A 31 7.21 -2.64 -12.46
CA SER A 31 6.63 -3.78 -13.17
C SER A 31 5.10 -3.74 -13.28
N ASN A 32 4.40 -3.00 -12.40
CA ASN A 32 2.94 -2.83 -12.52
C ASN A 32 2.52 -2.05 -13.78
N ARG A 33 3.38 -1.17 -14.30
CA ARG A 33 3.11 -0.49 -15.59
C ARG A 33 3.11 -1.47 -16.76
N ALA A 34 3.83 -2.59 -16.65
CA ALA A 34 3.89 -3.58 -17.72
C ALA A 34 2.59 -4.39 -17.86
N TYR A 35 1.73 -4.42 -16.84
CA TYR A 35 0.59 -5.34 -16.79
C TYR A 35 -0.77 -4.70 -17.13
N ASN A 36 -0.85 -3.41 -17.45
CA ASN A 36 -2.12 -2.72 -17.81
C ASN A 36 -3.31 -3.12 -16.93
N ILE A 37 -3.09 -3.23 -15.61
CA ILE A 37 -4.13 -3.67 -14.67
C ILE A 37 -5.13 -2.51 -14.51
N PRO A 38 -6.43 -2.73 -14.75
CA PRO A 38 -7.42 -1.66 -14.65
C PRO A 38 -7.59 -1.19 -13.21
N ILE A 39 -7.78 0.13 -13.04
CA ILE A 39 -8.12 0.74 -11.75
C ILE A 39 -9.50 0.24 -11.34
N ARG A 40 -9.60 -0.35 -10.16
CA ARG A 40 -10.86 -0.85 -9.59
C ARG A 40 -11.35 0.04 -8.46
N PRO A 41 -12.67 0.16 -8.23
CA PRO A 41 -13.19 0.79 -7.03
C PRO A 41 -12.80 0.00 -5.78
N PRO A 42 -12.62 0.66 -4.62
CA PRO A 42 -12.23 -0.04 -3.39
C PRO A 42 -13.33 -1.01 -2.95
N PRO A 43 -12.99 -2.26 -2.62
CA PRO A 43 -13.95 -3.27 -2.22
C PRO A 43 -14.57 -2.94 -0.84
N ARG A 44 -15.77 -3.47 -0.57
CA ARG A 44 -16.56 -3.12 0.63
C ARG A 44 -15.82 -3.39 1.95
N HIS A 45 -15.01 -4.44 2.01
CA HIS A 45 -14.24 -4.80 3.20
C HIS A 45 -13.13 -3.77 3.49
N VAL A 46 -12.41 -3.30 2.47
CA VAL A 46 -11.42 -2.21 2.60
C VAL A 46 -12.09 -0.90 3.04
N LYS A 47 -13.29 -0.59 2.52
CA LYS A 47 -14.04 0.60 2.99
C LYS A 47 -14.32 0.56 4.49
N ARG A 48 -14.68 -0.61 5.04
CA ARG A 48 -14.89 -0.78 6.50
C ARG A 48 -13.59 -0.56 7.27
N ALA A 49 -12.49 -1.13 6.79
CA ALA A 49 -11.16 -0.95 7.40
C ALA A 49 -10.73 0.54 7.39
N LEU A 50 -10.95 1.25 6.27
CA LEU A 50 -10.70 2.69 6.17
C LEU A 50 -11.58 3.50 7.13
N ASN A 51 -12.86 3.15 7.28
CA ASN A 51 -13.74 3.82 8.25
C ASN A 51 -13.24 3.66 9.68
N ILE A 52 -12.73 2.48 10.05
CA ILE A 52 -12.17 2.23 11.39
C ILE A 52 -10.91 3.09 11.60
N LEU A 53 -10.01 3.16 10.62
CA LEU A 53 -8.84 4.05 10.69
C LEU A 53 -9.23 5.52 10.80
N THR A 54 -10.25 5.95 10.06
CA THR A 54 -10.75 7.32 10.15
C THR A 54 -11.31 7.61 11.55
N ILE A 55 -12.09 6.69 12.12
CA ILE A 55 -12.61 6.85 13.49
C ILE A 55 -11.46 6.90 14.50
N SER A 56 -10.46 6.02 14.37
CA SER A 56 -9.25 6.03 15.20
C SER A 56 -8.49 7.36 15.11
N ALA A 57 -8.27 7.86 13.89
CA ALA A 57 -7.61 9.14 13.65
C ALA A 57 -8.42 10.31 14.24
N ILE A 58 -9.75 10.29 14.11
CA ILE A 58 -10.63 11.30 14.73
C ILE A 58 -10.50 11.24 16.25
N ILE A 59 -10.55 10.06 16.87
CA ILE A 59 -10.39 9.91 18.32
C ILE A 59 -9.02 10.44 18.77
N ALA A 60 -7.94 10.08 18.06
CA ALA A 60 -6.60 10.57 18.34
C ALA A 60 -6.51 12.11 18.24
N LEU A 61 -7.12 12.71 17.21
CA LEU A 61 -7.20 14.16 17.06
C LEU A 61 -8.07 14.81 18.15
N LEU A 62 -9.18 14.20 18.56
CA LEU A 62 -10.01 14.69 19.66
C LEU A 62 -9.21 14.73 20.98
N THR A 63 -8.29 13.78 21.20
CA THR A 63 -7.42 13.81 22.39
C THR A 63 -6.42 14.98 22.40
N THR A 64 -6.21 15.65 21.26
CA THR A 64 -5.37 16.86 21.18
C THR A 64 -6.11 18.13 21.57
N LEU A 65 -7.44 18.09 21.65
CA LEU A 65 -8.21 19.27 21.96
C LEU A 65 -8.09 19.64 23.45
N PRO A 66 -8.00 20.95 23.78
CA PRO A 66 -7.85 21.43 25.14
C PRO A 66 -9.19 21.48 25.91
N PHE A 67 -10.07 20.51 25.69
CA PHE A 67 -11.37 20.44 26.38
C PHE A 67 -11.35 19.37 27.48
N GLN A 68 -11.89 19.69 28.65
CA GLN A 68 -12.23 18.67 29.66
C GLN A 68 -13.34 17.78 29.07
N PRO A 69 -13.25 16.43 29.16
CA PRO A 69 -12.38 15.63 30.02
C PRO A 69 -11.05 15.13 29.39
N PHE A 70 -10.74 15.51 28.14
CA PHE A 70 -9.65 14.88 27.38
C PHE A 70 -8.25 15.35 27.76
N THR A 71 -8.13 16.56 28.32
CA THR A 71 -6.84 17.12 28.75
C THR A 71 -6.95 17.63 30.18
N PRO A 72 -6.08 17.18 31.11
CA PRO A 72 -6.08 17.71 32.47
C PRO A 72 -5.57 19.16 32.47
N GLU A 73 -6.15 19.97 33.35
CA GLU A 73 -5.80 21.37 33.53
C GLU A 73 -4.36 21.51 34.04
N ASN A 74 -3.61 22.46 33.49
CA ASN A 74 -2.32 22.83 34.03
C ASN A 74 -2.48 23.94 35.07
N VAL A 75 -2.31 23.58 36.35
CA VAL A 75 -2.52 24.45 37.49
C VAL A 75 -1.60 25.67 37.46
N ILE A 76 -0.37 25.51 36.96
CA ILE A 76 0.62 26.60 36.91
C ILE A 76 0.22 27.64 35.85
N THR A 77 -0.22 27.18 34.68
CA THR A 77 -0.63 28.10 33.60
C THR A 77 -1.96 28.78 33.90
N VAL A 78 -2.92 28.07 34.48
CA VAL A 78 -4.24 28.66 34.80
C VAL A 78 -4.14 29.68 35.93
N THR A 79 -3.29 29.46 36.92
CA THR A 79 -3.05 30.44 38.00
C THR A 79 -2.10 31.57 37.60
N HIS A 80 -1.64 31.58 36.34
CA HIS A 80 -0.60 32.48 35.80
C HIS A 80 0.61 32.63 36.75
N SER A 81 1.00 31.51 37.37
CA SER A 81 2.08 31.48 38.35
C SER A 81 3.41 31.10 37.69
N ARG A 82 4.52 31.51 38.32
CA ARG A 82 5.85 31.10 37.88
C ARG A 82 6.22 29.79 38.56
N LEU A 83 7.13 29.02 37.99
CA LEU A 83 7.63 27.77 38.60
C LEU A 83 8.20 27.97 40.01
N GLN A 84 8.67 29.17 40.36
CA GLN A 84 9.23 29.51 41.68
C GLN A 84 8.18 30.00 42.68
N THR A 85 6.94 30.27 42.27
CA THR A 85 5.89 30.82 43.13
C THR A 85 5.57 29.86 44.29
N PRO A 86 5.47 30.31 45.56
CA PRO A 86 5.16 29.42 46.68
C PRO A 86 3.85 28.64 46.49
N THR A 87 3.82 27.40 46.97
CA THR A 87 2.70 26.46 46.75
C THR A 87 1.40 26.99 47.33
N ALA A 88 1.43 27.58 48.52
CA ALA A 88 0.27 28.22 49.13
C ALA A 88 -0.36 29.30 48.22
N THR A 89 0.46 30.12 47.56
CA THR A 89 -0.04 31.18 46.67
C THR A 89 -0.70 30.60 45.42
N ILE A 90 -0.15 29.51 44.87
CA ILE A 90 -0.72 28.83 43.69
C ILE A 90 -2.11 28.27 44.04
N PHE A 91 -2.21 27.54 45.15
CA PHE A 91 -3.48 26.90 45.52
C PHE A 91 -4.51 27.89 46.08
N ASN A 92 -4.11 28.99 46.73
CA ASN A 92 -5.03 30.06 47.11
C ASN A 92 -5.63 30.75 45.87
N ARG A 93 -4.85 30.93 44.80
CA ARG A 93 -5.36 31.43 43.51
C ARG A 93 -6.27 30.42 42.83
N LEU A 94 -5.92 29.13 42.87
CA LEU A 94 -6.75 28.08 42.30
C LEU A 94 -8.10 27.99 43.01
N GLU A 95 -8.12 28.11 44.34
CA GLU A 95 -9.33 28.13 45.17
C GLU A 95 -10.26 29.30 44.83
N PHE A 96 -9.69 30.44 44.45
CA PHE A 96 -10.46 31.58 43.95
C PHE A 96 -11.10 31.33 42.57
N LEU A 97 -10.48 30.49 41.72
CA LEU A 97 -10.99 30.16 40.39
C LEU A 97 -12.03 29.04 40.42
N ARG A 98 -11.82 28.02 41.26
CA ARG A 98 -12.72 26.89 41.43
C ARG A 98 -12.51 26.18 42.77
N ALA A 99 -13.53 25.46 43.23
CA ALA A 99 -13.40 24.59 44.41
C ALA A 99 -12.30 23.53 44.17
N LEU A 100 -11.52 23.24 45.22
CA LEU A 100 -10.45 22.26 45.18
C LEU A 100 -11.00 20.84 45.08
N THR A 101 -10.42 20.07 44.15
CA THR A 101 -10.71 18.65 44.00
C THR A 101 -9.81 17.81 44.91
N PRO A 102 -10.15 16.54 45.20
CA PRO A 102 -9.27 15.63 45.95
C PRO A 102 -7.88 15.50 45.33
N LEU A 103 -7.79 15.56 44.00
CA LEU A 103 -6.52 15.55 43.27
C LEU A 103 -5.70 16.82 43.54
N ASP A 104 -6.34 17.99 43.64
CA ASP A 104 -5.66 19.25 43.98
C ASP A 104 -5.07 19.21 45.40
N HIS A 105 -5.78 18.59 46.36
CA HIS A 105 -5.25 18.38 47.71
C HIS A 105 -4.01 17.48 47.70
N ALA A 106 -4.05 16.35 47.00
CA ALA A 106 -2.89 15.48 46.86
C ALA A 106 -1.71 16.17 46.14
N LEU A 107 -1.99 17.02 45.14
CA LEU A 107 -0.97 17.82 44.45
C LEU A 107 -0.37 18.89 45.37
N ARG A 108 -1.17 19.52 46.23
CA ARG A 108 -0.71 20.54 47.19
C ARG A 108 0.40 20.00 48.09
N ASP A 109 0.24 18.76 48.56
CA ASP A 109 1.21 18.11 49.45
C ASP A 109 2.51 17.72 48.73
N LYS A 110 2.46 17.45 47.42
CA LYS A 110 3.61 17.00 46.62
C LYS A 110 4.37 18.14 45.95
N LEU A 111 3.75 19.30 45.71
CA LEU A 111 4.35 20.44 44.99
C LEU A 111 5.19 21.37 45.89
N THR A 112 5.96 20.84 46.83
CA THR A 112 6.72 21.65 47.81
C THR A 112 8.01 22.23 47.25
N ASN A 113 8.74 21.46 46.43
CA ASN A 113 10.06 21.80 45.92
C ASN A 113 10.03 22.18 44.43
N LEU A 114 11.09 22.83 43.94
CA LEU A 114 11.25 23.10 42.51
C LEU A 114 11.33 21.79 41.70
N GLU A 115 12.04 20.79 42.20
CA GLU A 115 12.17 19.48 41.55
C GLU A 115 10.81 18.80 41.36
N SER A 116 9.94 18.81 42.37
CA SER A 116 8.57 18.28 42.25
C SER A 116 7.73 19.03 41.22
N ARG A 117 7.97 20.33 41.01
CA ARG A 117 7.27 21.12 39.99
C ARG A 117 7.78 20.83 38.58
N LEU A 118 9.07 20.53 38.43
CA LEU A 118 9.61 20.05 37.15
C LEU A 118 9.08 18.65 36.81
N LEU A 119 8.97 17.77 37.81
CA LEU A 119 8.35 16.45 37.65
C LEU A 119 6.87 16.55 37.28
N TYR A 120 6.13 17.51 37.85
CA TYR A 120 4.75 17.82 37.46
C TYR A 120 4.64 18.18 35.96
N LEU A 121 5.54 19.03 35.45
CA LEU A 121 5.54 19.42 34.04
C LEU A 121 5.92 18.28 33.09
N THR A 122 6.67 17.29 33.60
CA THR A 122 7.19 16.17 32.82
C THR A 122 6.19 15.01 32.75
N TYR A 123 5.67 14.56 33.90
CA TYR A 123 4.80 13.38 33.99
C TYR A 123 3.31 13.70 34.18
N GLY A 124 2.98 14.95 34.49
CA GLY A 124 1.61 15.42 34.64
C GLY A 124 1.04 15.27 36.06
N PRO A 125 -0.21 15.74 36.26
CA PRO A 125 -0.85 15.80 37.58
C PRO A 125 -1.14 14.43 38.19
N ASP A 126 -1.64 13.49 37.39
CA ASP A 126 -2.11 12.19 37.88
C ASP A 126 -0.98 11.33 38.46
N VAL A 127 0.15 11.25 37.73
CA VAL A 127 1.35 10.53 38.15
C VAL A 127 1.93 11.11 39.45
N LEU A 128 1.95 12.44 39.57
CA LEU A 128 2.52 13.09 40.75
C LEU A 128 1.61 12.95 41.98
N ALA A 129 0.29 13.00 41.80
CA ALA A 129 -0.68 12.92 42.87
C ALA A 129 -0.88 11.49 43.40
N THR A 130 -0.90 10.49 42.52
CA THR A 130 -1.32 9.12 42.88
C THR A 130 -0.17 8.18 43.21
N CYS A 131 1.08 8.50 42.84
CA CYS A 131 2.18 7.57 43.07
C CYS A 131 2.54 7.42 44.57
N PRO A 132 2.43 6.21 45.16
CA PRO A 132 2.66 6.01 46.59
C PRO A 132 4.15 5.90 46.97
N PHE A 133 4.99 5.38 46.07
CA PHE A 133 6.42 5.12 46.32
C PHE A 133 7.37 6.16 45.70
N CYS A 134 6.84 7.11 44.94
CA CYS A 134 7.68 8.07 44.21
C CYS A 134 8.19 9.18 45.14
N THR A 135 9.46 9.52 44.99
CA THR A 135 10.14 10.57 45.77
C THR A 135 10.83 11.56 44.83
N SER A 136 10.86 12.84 45.19
CA SER A 136 11.48 13.89 44.37
C SER A 136 13.01 13.76 44.27
N THR A 137 13.63 12.98 45.15
CA THR A 137 15.06 12.66 45.14
C THR A 137 15.43 11.62 44.09
N ASP A 138 14.49 10.75 43.69
CA ASP A 138 14.68 9.78 42.61
C ASP A 138 13.67 10.00 41.47
N PRO A 139 14.00 10.85 40.48
CA PRO A 139 13.16 11.11 39.32
C PRO A 139 12.76 9.85 38.54
N ARG A 140 13.58 8.78 38.59
CA ARG A 140 13.30 7.54 37.83
C ARG A 140 12.09 6.79 38.36
N SER A 141 11.79 6.90 39.66
CA SER A 141 10.59 6.31 40.25
C SER A 141 9.30 6.78 39.57
N TYR A 142 9.24 8.07 39.21
CA TYR A 142 8.10 8.65 38.49
C TYR A 142 8.03 8.18 37.04
N PHE A 143 9.19 8.02 36.38
CA PHE A 143 9.25 7.46 35.03
C PHE A 143 8.66 6.03 35.00
N TYR A 144 9.11 5.15 35.89
CA TYR A 144 8.61 3.76 35.93
C TYR A 144 7.11 3.68 36.20
N TYR A 145 6.59 4.53 37.08
CA TYR A 145 5.16 4.62 37.34
C TYR A 145 4.37 5.20 36.14
N ALA A 146 4.97 6.08 35.35
CA ALA A 146 4.34 6.65 34.16
C ALA A 146 4.35 5.73 32.93
N ILE A 147 5.16 4.68 32.89
CA ILE A 147 5.27 3.78 31.72
C ILE A 147 3.91 3.21 31.29
N PRO A 148 3.06 2.67 32.18
CA PRO A 148 1.76 2.15 31.78
C PRO A 148 0.86 3.21 31.14
N SER A 149 0.81 4.43 31.68
CA SER A 149 -0.02 5.52 31.13
C SER A 149 0.54 6.09 29.81
N LEU A 150 1.85 6.00 29.60
CA LEU A 150 2.52 6.31 28.33
C LEU A 150 2.25 5.23 27.26
N LEU A 151 2.37 3.95 27.62
CA LEU A 151 2.23 2.82 26.69
C LEU A 151 0.79 2.47 26.33
N PHE A 152 -0.15 2.63 27.26
CA PHE A 152 -1.55 2.24 27.07
C PHE A 152 -2.18 2.73 25.74
N PRO A 153 -2.08 4.02 25.34
CA PRO A 153 -2.63 4.47 24.07
C PRO A 153 -1.94 3.85 22.85
N HIS A 154 -0.64 3.52 22.94
CA HIS A 154 0.06 2.83 21.86
C HIS A 154 -0.35 1.37 21.74
N VAL A 155 -0.59 0.70 22.86
CA VAL A 155 -1.13 -0.67 22.87
C VAL A 155 -2.52 -0.68 22.21
N LEU A 156 -3.37 0.28 22.56
CA LEU A 156 -4.70 0.42 21.96
C LEU A 156 -4.58 0.70 20.45
N HIS A 157 -3.66 1.57 20.04
CA HIS A 157 -3.39 1.86 18.63
C HIS A 157 -2.88 0.62 17.87
N LEU A 158 -1.98 -0.16 18.46
CA LEU A 158 -1.50 -1.42 17.89
C LEU A 158 -2.62 -2.45 17.72
N VAL A 159 -3.57 -2.50 18.66
CA VAL A 159 -4.78 -3.35 18.52
C VAL A 159 -5.62 -2.88 17.33
N VAL A 160 -5.86 -1.57 17.19
CA VAL A 160 -6.58 -1.01 16.03
C VAL A 160 -5.89 -1.36 14.71
N LEU A 161 -4.57 -1.11 14.61
CA LEU A 161 -3.78 -1.47 13.43
C LEU A 161 -3.82 -2.97 13.15
N GLY A 162 -3.75 -3.80 14.19
CA GLY A 162 -3.83 -5.26 14.07
C GLY A 162 -5.18 -5.75 13.55
N VAL A 163 -6.28 -5.15 14.02
CA VAL A 163 -7.64 -5.44 13.54
C VAL A 163 -7.80 -4.99 12.09
N VAL A 164 -7.42 -3.75 11.76
CA VAL A 164 -7.54 -3.17 10.42
C VAL A 164 -6.72 -3.93 9.38
N THR A 165 -5.53 -4.41 9.74
CA THR A 165 -4.64 -5.17 8.84
C THR A 165 -4.90 -6.68 8.86
N SER A 166 -5.92 -7.14 9.58
CA SER A 166 -6.28 -8.55 9.63
C SER A 166 -6.91 -9.03 8.31
N ALA A 167 -6.56 -10.25 7.89
CA ALA A 167 -7.13 -10.89 6.70
C ALA A 167 -8.68 -10.93 6.65
N PRO A 168 -9.42 -11.23 7.73
CA PRO A 168 -10.88 -11.28 7.66
C PRO A 168 -11.53 -9.92 7.40
N LEU A 169 -10.89 -8.82 7.83
CA LEU A 169 -11.45 -7.48 7.70
C LEU A 169 -11.02 -6.77 6.41
N SER A 170 -9.74 -6.91 6.04
CA SER A 170 -9.15 -6.14 4.95
C SER A 170 -8.73 -6.99 3.74
N GLY A 171 -8.82 -8.32 3.83
CA GLY A 171 -8.35 -9.23 2.79
C GLY A 171 -6.81 -9.32 2.70
N SER A 172 -6.33 -9.86 1.58
CA SER A 172 -4.89 -9.99 1.29
C SER A 172 -4.17 -8.65 1.26
N GLU A 173 -4.86 -7.58 0.87
CA GLU A 173 -4.28 -6.24 0.65
C GLU A 173 -3.72 -5.62 1.93
N GLY A 174 -4.43 -5.71 3.06
CA GLY A 174 -3.93 -5.18 4.33
C GLY A 174 -3.17 -6.20 5.17
N ALA A 175 -3.31 -7.51 4.90
CA ALA A 175 -2.42 -8.51 5.50
C ALA A 175 -0.92 -8.20 5.18
N ARG A 176 -0.65 -7.65 4.00
CA ARG A 176 0.68 -7.15 3.60
C ARG A 176 1.17 -5.96 4.41
N LEU A 177 0.24 -5.09 4.80
CA LEU A 177 0.53 -3.89 5.58
C LEU A 177 0.69 -4.18 7.08
N ARG A 178 0.35 -5.39 7.54
CA ARG A 178 0.44 -5.76 8.95
C ARG A 178 1.84 -5.58 9.54
N VAL A 179 2.87 -6.09 8.88
CA VAL A 179 4.26 -5.97 9.34
C VAL A 179 4.73 -4.51 9.38
N PRO A 180 4.64 -3.71 8.31
CA PRO A 180 5.06 -2.31 8.38
C PRO A 180 4.21 -1.48 9.35
N ALA A 181 2.90 -1.72 9.46
CA ALA A 181 2.04 -1.02 10.40
C ALA A 181 2.40 -1.35 11.87
N THR A 182 2.65 -2.61 12.19
CA THR A 182 3.08 -3.02 13.54
C THR A 182 4.46 -2.47 13.89
N ILE A 183 5.41 -2.51 12.97
CA ILE A 183 6.73 -1.88 13.15
C ILE A 183 6.57 -0.38 13.41
N ALA A 184 5.75 0.32 12.63
CA ALA A 184 5.50 1.74 12.82
C ALA A 184 4.88 2.05 14.19
N GLY A 185 3.87 1.30 14.62
CA GLY A 185 3.25 1.47 15.94
C GLY A 185 4.21 1.21 17.10
N VAL A 186 5.02 0.14 17.03
CA VAL A 186 6.06 -0.16 18.03
C VAL A 186 7.15 0.92 18.04
N ALA A 187 7.54 1.42 16.87
CA ALA A 187 8.53 2.49 16.76
C ALA A 187 8.03 3.80 17.39
N LEU A 188 6.75 4.16 17.21
CA LEU A 188 6.14 5.31 17.87
C LEU A 188 6.13 5.17 19.39
N ALA A 189 5.73 4.01 19.90
CA ALA A 189 5.74 3.72 21.34
C ALA A 189 7.15 3.81 21.94
N THR A 190 8.13 3.22 21.25
CA THR A 190 9.53 3.22 21.68
C THR A 190 10.10 4.63 21.65
N LEU A 191 9.83 5.40 20.59
CA LEU A 191 10.28 6.78 20.46
C LEU A 191 9.73 7.64 21.60
N GLU A 192 8.46 7.50 21.95
CA GLU A 192 7.88 8.25 23.07
C GLU A 192 8.52 7.89 24.41
N LEU A 193 8.73 6.60 24.69
CA LEU A 193 9.44 6.18 25.92
C LEU A 193 10.87 6.68 25.97
N LEU A 194 11.59 6.66 24.84
CA LEU A 194 12.96 7.17 24.75
C LEU A 194 13.01 8.67 24.99
N VAL A 195 12.10 9.44 24.38
CA VAL A 195 12.02 10.89 24.59
C VAL A 195 11.66 11.19 26.04
N ALA A 196 10.66 10.51 26.62
CA ALA A 196 10.27 10.70 28.01
C ALA A 196 11.36 10.29 29.02
N GLY A 197 12.12 9.23 28.71
CA GLY A 197 13.20 8.73 29.58
C GLY A 197 14.50 9.52 29.50
N THR A 198 14.73 10.25 28.40
CA THR A 198 15.93 11.08 28.19
C THR A 198 15.68 12.58 28.34
N TYR A 199 14.45 12.98 28.65
CA TYR A 199 14.09 14.38 28.82
C TYR A 199 14.72 14.97 30.09
N ASP A 200 15.58 15.97 29.91
CA ASP A 200 16.13 16.75 31.02
C ASP A 200 15.26 17.98 31.29
N ALA A 201 14.36 17.83 32.26
CA ALA A 201 13.44 18.87 32.69
C ALA A 201 14.15 20.10 33.27
N ARG A 202 15.34 19.94 33.84
CA ARG A 202 16.12 21.03 34.42
C ARG A 202 16.75 21.86 33.31
N ALA A 203 17.42 21.22 32.35
CA ALA A 203 18.01 21.92 31.21
C ALA A 203 16.96 22.65 30.37
N ALA A 204 15.79 22.04 30.14
CA ALA A 204 14.70 22.64 29.38
C ALA A 204 14.07 23.89 30.04
N ASN A 205 14.24 24.03 31.37
CA ASN A 205 13.65 25.08 32.19
C ASN A 205 14.68 25.99 32.91
N ALA A 206 15.98 25.89 32.57
CA ALA A 206 17.07 26.64 33.23
C ALA A 206 17.23 28.10 32.77
N GLY A 207 16.51 28.55 31.73
CA GLY A 207 16.69 29.88 31.12
C GLY A 207 16.01 31.03 31.89
N PRO A 208 16.59 32.26 31.87
CA PRO A 208 16.15 33.39 32.70
C PRO A 208 14.82 34.06 32.27
N ALA A 209 14.19 33.66 31.17
CA ALA A 209 13.02 34.36 30.63
C ALA A 209 12.16 33.50 29.69
N LYS A 210 11.48 32.47 30.20
CA LYS A 210 10.16 32.13 29.64
C LYS A 210 9.14 32.93 30.44
N SER A 211 9.02 34.19 30.05
CA SER A 211 8.32 35.24 30.77
C SER A 211 6.81 35.01 30.72
N VAL A 212 6.09 35.75 31.56
CA VAL A 212 4.64 35.79 31.71
C VAL A 212 3.88 35.97 30.38
N ALA A 213 4.55 36.41 29.30
CA ALA A 213 4.00 36.53 27.94
C ALA A 213 3.71 35.18 27.25
N ASP A 214 4.38 34.09 27.64
CA ASP A 214 4.15 32.72 27.14
C ASP A 214 3.24 31.87 28.07
N GLY A 215 2.60 32.48 29.08
CA GLY A 215 1.66 31.77 29.97
C GLY A 215 2.26 31.23 31.29
N GLY A 216 3.40 31.76 31.75
CA GLY A 216 3.90 31.66 33.14
C GLY A 216 4.46 30.30 33.60
N GLY A 217 3.98 29.18 33.04
CA GLY A 217 4.55 27.85 33.23
C GLY A 217 5.67 27.60 32.22
N GLY A 218 6.80 27.06 32.66
CA GLY A 218 7.91 26.65 31.79
C GLY A 218 7.53 25.60 30.74
N ASP A 219 8.52 24.92 30.18
CA ASP A 219 8.27 23.88 29.18
C ASP A 219 7.43 22.73 29.74
N ALA A 220 6.15 22.71 29.36
CA ALA A 220 5.15 21.75 29.80
C ALA A 220 5.18 20.48 28.94
N PHE A 221 6.24 19.67 29.13
CA PHE A 221 6.51 18.47 28.34
C PHE A 221 5.32 17.50 28.28
N PHE A 222 4.65 17.24 29.41
CA PHE A 222 3.51 16.31 29.46
C PHE A 222 2.40 16.67 28.45
N TRP A 223 2.00 17.94 28.41
CA TRP A 223 0.95 18.41 27.51
C TRP A 223 1.43 18.42 26.05
N ARG A 224 2.68 18.83 25.80
CA ARG A 224 3.29 18.77 24.47
C ARG A 224 3.42 17.35 23.93
N ALA A 225 3.83 16.41 24.78
CA ALA A 225 3.97 15.00 24.44
C ALA A 225 2.60 14.38 24.09
N ARG A 226 1.54 14.73 24.84
CA ARG A 226 0.16 14.31 24.54
C ARG A 226 -0.30 14.80 23.16
N LEU A 227 -0.06 16.08 22.85
CA LEU A 227 -0.36 16.66 21.53
C LEU A 227 0.41 15.94 20.42
N ALA A 228 1.73 15.76 20.61
CA ALA A 228 2.59 15.08 19.65
C ALA A 228 2.15 13.62 19.43
N ARG A 229 1.73 12.91 20.49
CA ARG A 229 1.21 11.54 20.41
C ARG A 229 -0.04 11.46 19.57
N GLY A 230 -1.05 12.30 19.85
CA GLY A 230 -2.30 12.31 19.08
C GLY A 230 -2.07 12.60 17.60
N LEU A 231 -1.20 13.57 17.28
CA LEU A 231 -0.82 13.89 15.90
C LEU A 231 -0.04 12.75 15.23
N ALA A 232 0.90 12.12 15.94
CA ALA A 232 1.70 11.02 15.40
C ALA A 232 0.84 9.79 15.10
N VAL A 233 -0.09 9.44 15.99
CA VAL A 233 -1.06 8.36 15.80
C VAL A 233 -1.98 8.67 14.61
N GLY A 234 -2.56 9.87 14.55
CA GLY A 234 -3.41 10.28 13.43
C GLY A 234 -2.67 10.28 12.09
N ALA A 235 -1.41 10.72 12.07
CA ALA A 235 -0.58 10.67 10.87
C ALA A 235 -0.26 9.23 10.44
N ALA A 236 0.03 8.33 11.39
CA ALA A 236 0.25 6.92 11.10
C ALA A 236 -1.01 6.26 10.51
N ASP A 237 -2.18 6.53 11.08
CA ASP A 237 -3.46 6.01 10.56
C ASP A 237 -3.76 6.55 9.15
N ALA A 238 -3.50 7.83 8.91
CA ALA A 238 -3.66 8.43 7.57
C ALA A 238 -2.73 7.79 6.54
N LEU A 239 -1.47 7.53 6.90
CA LEU A 239 -0.51 6.86 6.02
C LEU A 239 -0.92 5.42 5.74
N VAL A 240 -1.27 4.63 6.76
CA VAL A 240 -1.73 3.24 6.59
C VAL A 240 -3.01 3.19 5.75
N GLY A 241 -3.95 4.10 5.98
CA GLY A 241 -5.17 4.22 5.19
C GLY A 241 -4.89 4.58 3.73
N LEU A 242 -3.95 5.50 3.49
CA LEU A 242 -3.51 5.86 2.14
C LEU A 242 -2.89 4.66 1.42
N PHE A 243 -1.97 3.93 2.08
CA PHE A 243 -1.37 2.72 1.51
C PHE A 243 -2.44 1.68 1.18
N LEU A 244 -3.36 1.41 2.12
CA LEU A 244 -4.43 0.44 1.93
C LEU A 244 -5.37 0.83 0.79
N TYR A 245 -5.70 2.11 0.63
CA TYR A 245 -6.51 2.60 -0.48
C TYR A 245 -5.79 2.42 -1.82
N GLN A 246 -4.50 2.75 -1.88
CA GLN A 246 -3.72 2.67 -3.11
C GLN A 246 -3.48 1.22 -3.57
N THR A 247 -3.26 0.30 -2.62
CA THR A 247 -3.16 -1.15 -2.92
C THR A 247 -4.50 -1.73 -3.33
N ALA A 248 -5.57 -1.41 -2.60
CA ALA A 248 -6.89 -1.93 -2.91
C ALA A 248 -7.45 -1.45 -4.26
N THR A 249 -7.08 -0.26 -4.74
CA THR A 249 -7.54 0.29 -6.03
C THR A 249 -6.65 -0.12 -7.22
N ASN A 250 -5.68 -1.00 -7.02
CA ASN A 250 -4.66 -1.40 -8.00
C ASN A 250 -3.84 -0.22 -8.55
N ARG A 251 -3.81 0.91 -7.85
CA ARG A 251 -2.98 2.07 -8.23
C ARG A 251 -1.53 1.86 -7.84
N TRP A 252 -1.30 1.05 -6.80
CA TRP A 252 0.02 0.74 -6.30
C TRP A 252 0.12 -0.72 -5.86
N LEU A 253 1.24 -1.41 -6.14
CA LEU A 253 1.43 -2.85 -5.88
C LEU A 253 0.25 -3.73 -6.37
N ALA A 254 -0.20 -3.48 -7.60
CA ALA A 254 -1.25 -4.29 -8.22
C ALA A 254 -0.77 -5.75 -8.35
N GLU A 255 -1.51 -6.68 -7.76
CA GLU A 255 -1.17 -8.09 -7.86
C GLU A 255 -1.60 -8.62 -9.24
N PRO A 256 -0.68 -9.18 -10.03
CA PRO A 256 -1.09 -9.87 -11.24
C PRO A 256 -1.92 -11.10 -10.87
N PRO A 257 -2.91 -11.49 -11.71
CA PRO A 257 -3.65 -12.73 -11.50
C PRO A 257 -2.68 -13.91 -11.34
N SER A 258 -3.07 -14.87 -10.52
CA SER A 258 -2.25 -16.03 -10.21
C SER A 258 -1.88 -16.80 -11.49
N LEU A 259 -0.73 -17.49 -11.49
CA LEU A 259 -0.32 -18.32 -12.64
C LEU A 259 -1.42 -19.26 -13.17
N PRO A 260 -2.19 -19.99 -12.32
CA PRO A 260 -3.29 -20.81 -12.80
C PRO A 260 -4.40 -19.99 -13.47
N GLU A 261 -4.81 -18.87 -12.88
CA GLU A 261 -5.83 -17.98 -13.49
C GLU A 261 -5.35 -17.40 -14.82
N ARG A 262 -4.04 -17.15 -14.97
CA ARG A 262 -3.45 -16.70 -16.23
C ARG A 262 -3.49 -17.78 -17.30
N VAL A 263 -3.16 -19.02 -16.94
CA VAL A 263 -3.25 -20.16 -17.86
C VAL A 263 -4.70 -20.38 -18.27
N GLU A 264 -5.62 -20.35 -17.32
CA GLU A 264 -7.05 -20.50 -17.58
C GLU A 264 -7.62 -19.37 -18.46
N GLY A 265 -7.20 -18.13 -18.26
CA GLY A 265 -7.58 -17.01 -19.11
C GLY A 265 -7.05 -17.17 -20.55
N ALA A 266 -5.81 -17.62 -20.69
CA ALA A 266 -5.21 -17.86 -22.00
C ALA A 266 -5.85 -19.06 -22.73
N THR A 267 -6.16 -20.15 -22.01
CA THR A 267 -6.85 -21.31 -22.59
C THR A 267 -8.26 -20.94 -23.05
N ARG A 268 -9.03 -20.19 -22.24
CA ARG A 268 -10.36 -19.69 -22.65
C ARG A 268 -10.30 -18.80 -23.89
N ALA A 269 -9.31 -17.90 -23.97
CA ALA A 269 -9.13 -17.06 -25.14
C ALA A 269 -8.77 -17.89 -26.39
N LEU A 270 -7.92 -18.91 -26.23
CA LEU A 270 -7.55 -19.83 -27.30
C LEU A 270 -8.74 -20.69 -27.76
N GLU A 271 -9.55 -21.20 -26.83
CA GLU A 271 -10.78 -21.95 -27.13
C GLU A 271 -11.77 -21.09 -27.92
N ALA A 272 -11.98 -19.84 -27.50
CA ALA A 272 -12.85 -18.90 -28.21
C ALA A 272 -12.33 -18.58 -29.62
N ALA A 273 -11.01 -18.41 -29.78
CA ALA A 273 -10.39 -18.20 -31.09
C ALA A 273 -10.52 -19.45 -31.98
N ASN A 274 -10.28 -20.64 -31.42
CA ASN A 274 -10.38 -21.90 -32.14
C ASN A 274 -11.83 -22.18 -32.58
N ALA A 275 -12.83 -21.88 -31.74
CA ALA A 275 -14.23 -21.97 -32.10
C ALA A 275 -14.55 -21.05 -33.30
N LYS A 276 -14.10 -19.79 -33.27
CA LYS A 276 -14.28 -18.85 -34.39
C LYS A 276 -13.62 -19.34 -35.68
N LEU A 277 -12.41 -19.89 -35.60
CA LEU A 277 -11.73 -20.48 -36.75
C LEU A 277 -12.47 -21.72 -37.28
N GLY A 278 -13.01 -22.55 -36.39
CA GLY A 278 -13.86 -23.68 -36.75
C GLY A 278 -15.11 -23.25 -37.50
N TYR A 279 -15.81 -22.22 -37.01
CA TYR A 279 -16.98 -21.64 -37.71
C TYR A 279 -16.59 -21.04 -39.06
N ALA A 280 -15.50 -20.27 -39.13
CA ALA A 280 -15.00 -19.72 -40.39
C ALA A 280 -14.64 -20.82 -41.40
N GLY A 281 -14.02 -21.91 -40.93
CA GLY A 281 -13.72 -23.09 -41.74
C GLY A 281 -14.98 -23.81 -42.22
N ALA A 282 -16.01 -23.94 -41.37
CA ALA A 282 -17.29 -24.53 -41.75
C ALA A 282 -18.01 -23.68 -42.81
N VAL A 283 -18.04 -22.35 -42.64
CA VAL A 283 -18.60 -21.41 -43.62
C VAL A 283 -17.84 -21.50 -44.94
N ARG A 284 -16.51 -21.47 -44.90
CA ARG A 284 -15.68 -21.63 -46.11
C ARG A 284 -15.97 -22.95 -46.82
N ASN A 285 -16.06 -24.05 -46.09
CA ASN A 285 -16.40 -25.35 -46.66
C ASN A 285 -17.81 -25.38 -47.26
N ALA A 286 -18.78 -24.72 -46.63
CA ALA A 286 -20.14 -24.59 -47.18
C ALA A 286 -20.15 -23.80 -48.49
N VAL A 287 -19.47 -22.65 -48.52
CA VAL A 287 -19.32 -21.82 -49.73
C VAL A 287 -18.61 -22.58 -50.85
N VAL A 288 -17.54 -23.31 -50.54
CA VAL A 288 -16.80 -24.07 -51.55
C VAL A 288 -17.60 -25.26 -52.06
N ARG A 289 -18.48 -25.87 -51.27
CA ARG A 289 -19.26 -27.05 -51.71
C ARG A 289 -20.50 -26.68 -52.54
N ASP A 290 -21.16 -25.59 -52.21
CA ASP A 290 -22.33 -25.12 -52.95
C ASP A 290 -21.92 -24.31 -54.19
N LYS A 291 -22.45 -24.68 -55.37
CA LYS A 291 -22.07 -24.02 -56.63
C LYS A 291 -22.55 -22.57 -56.69
N GLY A 292 -23.76 -22.28 -56.20
CA GLY A 292 -24.33 -20.93 -56.24
C GLY A 292 -23.61 -19.95 -55.31
N LEU A 293 -23.28 -20.39 -54.09
CA LEU A 293 -22.49 -19.60 -53.14
C LEU A 293 -21.06 -19.37 -53.63
N ARG A 294 -20.45 -20.38 -54.27
CA ARG A 294 -19.11 -20.23 -54.87
C ARG A 294 -19.09 -19.19 -55.98
N GLU A 295 -20.04 -19.25 -56.90
CA GLU A 295 -20.17 -18.27 -57.99
C GLU A 295 -20.49 -16.86 -57.46
N ALA A 296 -21.28 -16.74 -56.39
CA ALA A 296 -21.52 -15.46 -55.73
C ALA A 296 -20.25 -14.92 -55.05
N PHE A 297 -19.48 -15.78 -54.37
CA PHE A 297 -18.21 -15.43 -53.75
C PHE A 297 -17.17 -14.98 -54.78
N GLU A 298 -17.00 -15.74 -55.87
CA GLU A 298 -16.10 -15.37 -56.98
C GLU A 298 -16.51 -14.04 -57.63
N ARG A 299 -17.81 -13.85 -57.90
CA ARG A 299 -18.31 -12.57 -58.44
C ARG A 299 -18.06 -11.40 -57.50
N TYR A 300 -18.29 -11.58 -56.19
CA TYR A 300 -18.00 -10.55 -55.19
C TYR A 300 -16.52 -10.15 -55.24
N TRP A 301 -15.60 -11.12 -55.21
CA TRP A 301 -14.17 -10.80 -55.24
C TRP A 301 -13.70 -10.22 -56.57
N LEU A 302 -14.23 -10.69 -57.69
CA LEU A 302 -13.93 -10.11 -59.00
C LEU A 302 -14.41 -8.67 -59.10
N GLU A 303 -15.62 -8.38 -58.60
CA GLU A 303 -16.17 -7.03 -58.58
C GLU A 303 -15.41 -6.12 -57.61
N GLU A 304 -15.09 -6.60 -56.40
CA GLU A 304 -14.26 -5.88 -55.45
C GLU A 304 -12.87 -5.56 -56.05
N HIS A 305 -12.25 -6.52 -56.73
CA HIS A 305 -10.98 -6.29 -57.43
C HIS A 305 -11.10 -5.26 -58.55
N ARG A 306 -12.21 -5.28 -59.32
CA ARG A 306 -12.47 -4.32 -60.38
C ARG A 306 -12.68 -2.92 -59.80
N VAL A 307 -13.57 -2.78 -58.82
CA VAL A 307 -13.88 -1.51 -58.14
C VAL A 307 -12.64 -0.95 -57.44
N MET A 308 -11.92 -1.78 -56.68
CA MET A 308 -10.67 -1.34 -56.03
C MET A 308 -9.56 -1.02 -57.03
N GLY A 309 -9.54 -1.69 -58.19
CA GLY A 309 -8.66 -1.35 -59.31
C GLY A 309 -8.98 0.05 -59.86
N GLU A 310 -10.24 0.30 -60.18
CA GLU A 310 -10.73 1.59 -60.68
C GLU A 310 -10.45 2.73 -59.68
N VAL A 311 -10.80 2.54 -58.40
CA VAL A 311 -10.52 3.50 -57.32
C VAL A 311 -9.02 3.73 -57.15
N ARG A 312 -8.19 2.70 -57.33
CA ARG A 312 -6.73 2.83 -57.23
C ARG A 312 -6.10 3.54 -58.44
N GLU A 313 -6.78 3.56 -59.58
CA GLU A 313 -6.34 4.27 -60.80
C GLU A 313 -6.78 5.74 -60.82
N GLU A 314 -7.73 6.15 -59.98
CA GLU A 314 -8.13 7.55 -59.84
C GLU A 314 -6.94 8.43 -59.44
N ARG A 315 -6.72 9.52 -60.19
CA ARG A 315 -5.56 10.42 -59.98
C ARG A 315 -5.50 10.96 -58.55
N GLU A 316 -6.64 11.27 -57.95
CA GLU A 316 -6.70 11.78 -56.57
C GLU A 316 -6.23 10.74 -55.54
N VAL A 317 -6.60 9.47 -55.71
CA VAL A 317 -6.17 8.37 -54.84
C VAL A 317 -4.70 8.05 -55.05
N VAL A 318 -4.21 8.04 -56.30
CA VAL A 318 -2.79 7.83 -56.61
C VAL A 318 -1.93 8.94 -56.02
N GLU A 319 -2.34 10.20 -56.17
CA GLU A 319 -1.63 11.36 -55.62
C GLU A 319 -1.71 11.38 -54.09
N GLY A 320 -2.85 11.01 -53.51
CA GLY A 320 -3.03 10.85 -52.07
C GLY A 320 -2.15 9.75 -51.47
N VAL A 321 -2.12 8.56 -52.10
CA VAL A 321 -1.27 7.43 -51.68
C VAL A 321 0.21 7.79 -51.85
N ARG A 322 0.60 8.45 -52.94
CA ARG A 322 1.99 8.90 -53.16
C ARG A 322 2.40 9.97 -52.14
N SER A 323 1.51 10.88 -51.79
CA SER A 323 1.70 11.90 -50.74
C SER A 323 1.76 11.28 -49.33
N ALA A 324 1.00 10.21 -49.08
CA ALA A 324 1.09 9.45 -47.84
C ALA A 324 2.41 8.67 -47.75
N LEU A 325 2.83 8.00 -48.83
CA LEU A 325 4.08 7.26 -48.90
C LEU A 325 5.32 8.15 -48.73
N THR A 326 5.31 9.40 -49.21
CA THR A 326 6.41 10.34 -48.96
C THR A 326 6.46 10.87 -47.53
N ARG A 327 5.33 10.81 -46.80
CA ARG A 327 5.24 11.20 -45.38
C ARG A 327 5.50 10.05 -44.42
N VAL A 328 5.46 8.81 -44.91
CA VAL A 328 5.74 7.60 -44.12
C VAL A 328 7.24 7.31 -44.21
N ASP A 329 7.93 7.46 -43.07
CA ASP A 329 9.30 7.02 -42.93
C ASP A 329 9.32 5.48 -42.87
N ILE A 330 9.78 4.85 -43.95
CA ILE A 330 9.83 3.38 -44.08
C ILE A 330 10.71 2.77 -42.97
N GLY A 331 11.77 3.47 -42.53
CA GLY A 331 12.63 3.01 -41.44
C GLY A 331 11.92 3.05 -40.08
N ASP A 332 11.04 4.01 -39.85
CA ASP A 332 10.20 4.05 -38.64
C ASP A 332 9.15 2.93 -38.63
N VAL A 333 8.61 2.60 -39.81
CA VAL A 333 7.67 1.47 -39.97
C VAL A 333 8.37 0.13 -39.76
N GLU A 334 9.56 -0.09 -40.33
CA GLU A 334 10.36 -1.30 -40.11
C GLU A 334 10.74 -1.45 -38.63
N ARG A 335 11.19 -0.38 -37.98
CA ARG A 335 11.50 -0.39 -36.56
C ARG A 335 10.28 -0.71 -35.69
N LYS A 336 9.11 -0.14 -36.00
CA LYS A 336 7.84 -0.48 -35.30
C LYS A 336 7.41 -1.92 -35.55
N ALA A 337 7.62 -2.44 -36.76
CA ALA A 337 7.35 -3.83 -37.08
C ALA A 337 8.29 -4.77 -36.31
N GLU A 338 9.58 -4.46 -36.23
CA GLU A 338 10.55 -5.18 -35.40
C GLU A 338 10.25 -5.09 -33.90
N GLU A 339 9.80 -3.93 -33.40
CA GLU A 339 9.33 -3.77 -32.02
C GLU A 339 8.06 -4.58 -31.75
N TRP A 340 7.13 -4.68 -32.71
CA TRP A 340 5.91 -5.45 -32.58
C TRP A 340 6.16 -6.96 -32.62
N VAL A 341 6.95 -7.42 -33.59
CA VAL A 341 7.42 -8.81 -33.72
C VAL A 341 8.27 -9.19 -32.50
N GLY A 342 9.19 -8.32 -32.09
CA GLY A 342 9.98 -8.44 -30.86
C GLY A 342 9.12 -8.40 -29.59
N GLY A 343 8.00 -7.69 -29.58
CA GLY A 343 7.04 -7.69 -28.48
C GLY A 343 6.21 -8.98 -28.38
N ILE A 344 6.00 -9.66 -29.50
CA ILE A 344 5.33 -10.97 -29.58
C ILE A 344 6.31 -12.10 -29.21
N PHE A 345 7.52 -12.11 -29.79
CA PHE A 345 8.50 -13.18 -29.59
C PHE A 345 9.46 -12.95 -28.40
N GLY A 346 9.80 -11.69 -28.09
CA GLY A 346 10.63 -11.33 -26.93
C GLY A 346 9.93 -11.57 -25.60
N ARG A 347 8.59 -11.60 -25.60
CA ARG A 347 7.80 -12.03 -24.44
C ARG A 347 7.95 -13.52 -24.13
N GLN A 348 8.37 -14.34 -25.11
CA GLN A 348 8.71 -15.76 -24.91
C GLN A 348 10.18 -15.98 -24.51
N ARG A 349 11.14 -15.15 -24.96
CA ARG A 349 12.56 -15.34 -24.61
C ARG A 349 12.95 -14.92 -23.18
N GLY A 350 12.13 -14.12 -22.50
CA GLY A 350 12.35 -13.78 -21.08
C GLY A 350 12.09 -14.92 -20.09
N GLN A 351 11.59 -16.07 -20.54
CA GLN A 351 11.27 -17.23 -19.67
C GLN A 351 12.22 -18.43 -19.84
N SER A 352 13.16 -18.40 -20.80
CA SER A 352 14.04 -19.54 -21.09
C SER A 352 15.52 -19.33 -20.73
N SER A 353 15.88 -18.31 -19.95
CA SER A 353 17.20 -18.23 -19.31
C SER A 353 17.27 -19.13 -18.06
N GLY A 354 16.91 -20.40 -18.23
CA GLY A 354 17.27 -21.51 -17.36
C GLY A 354 17.89 -22.56 -18.27
N GLY A 355 19.22 -22.60 -18.30
CA GLY A 355 19.99 -23.23 -19.37
C GLY A 355 19.68 -24.71 -19.56
N VAL A 356 19.40 -25.09 -20.81
CA VAL A 356 19.69 -26.42 -21.34
C VAL A 356 20.22 -26.20 -22.75
N ARG A 357 21.51 -26.52 -22.97
CA ARG A 357 22.05 -26.70 -24.31
C ARG A 357 21.43 -27.97 -24.88
N VAL A 358 20.63 -27.86 -25.93
CA VAL A 358 20.32 -28.98 -26.81
C VAL A 358 20.80 -28.58 -28.20
N GLY A 359 21.67 -29.43 -28.77
CA GLY A 359 22.39 -29.19 -30.01
C GLY A 359 21.47 -29.07 -31.23
N SER A 360 21.98 -28.32 -32.21
CA SER A 360 21.44 -28.26 -33.56
C SER A 360 21.33 -29.66 -34.18
N PRO A 361 20.22 -29.98 -34.85
CA PRO A 361 20.22 -30.92 -35.96
C PRO A 361 20.33 -30.14 -37.27
N GLY A 362 21.06 -30.77 -38.20
CA GLY A 362 21.49 -30.20 -39.46
C GLY A 362 20.36 -29.84 -40.42
N VAL A 363 20.75 -28.92 -41.31
CA VAL A 363 20.12 -28.62 -42.59
C VAL A 363 19.87 -29.93 -43.36
N ALA A 364 18.62 -30.22 -43.67
CA ALA A 364 18.23 -31.18 -44.71
C ALA A 364 17.33 -30.46 -45.71
N SER A 365 17.85 -30.40 -46.93
CA SER A 365 17.27 -29.89 -48.16
C SER A 365 16.19 -30.83 -48.70
N GLY A 366 15.18 -30.26 -49.35
CA GLY A 366 14.58 -30.86 -50.56
C GLY A 366 13.40 -31.79 -50.36
N SER A 367 12.26 -31.36 -50.94
CA SER A 367 11.32 -32.19 -51.71
C SER A 367 10.90 -33.54 -51.11
N ASP A 368 9.69 -33.60 -50.54
CA ASP A 368 8.72 -34.69 -50.74
C ASP A 368 7.52 -34.48 -49.81
N MET A 369 6.49 -33.75 -50.28
CA MET A 369 5.21 -33.73 -49.57
C MET A 369 4.03 -33.52 -50.51
N TRP A 370 3.89 -34.43 -51.49
CA TRP A 370 2.64 -34.65 -52.24
C TRP A 370 2.57 -36.12 -52.69
N ALA A 371 1.99 -37.02 -51.87
CA ALA A 371 1.32 -38.25 -52.34
C ALA A 371 0.68 -39.05 -51.18
N GLY A 372 -0.59 -39.45 -51.36
CA GLY A 372 -1.26 -40.54 -50.64
C GLY A 372 -2.08 -40.09 -49.42
N GLY A 373 -3.41 -40.15 -49.35
CA GLY A 373 -4.35 -41.00 -50.07
C GLY A 373 -4.83 -42.16 -49.17
N SER A 374 -5.98 -41.98 -48.53
CA SER A 374 -6.94 -43.01 -48.04
C SER A 374 -6.47 -44.10 -47.06
N ARG A 375 -7.14 -44.19 -45.89
CA ARG A 375 -7.70 -45.46 -45.38
C ARG A 375 -8.64 -45.27 -44.19
N TRP A 376 -9.91 -45.57 -44.44
CA TRP A 376 -10.89 -45.99 -43.45
C TRP A 376 -10.67 -47.46 -43.06
N ARG A 377 -10.76 -47.77 -41.76
CA ARG A 377 -11.23 -49.04 -41.14
C ARG A 377 -11.24 -48.81 -39.62
N ALA A 378 -12.40 -48.67 -38.97
CA ALA A 378 -13.32 -49.73 -38.55
C ALA A 378 -12.63 -50.81 -37.69
N ALA A 379 -12.83 -50.72 -36.37
CA ALA A 379 -12.69 -51.83 -35.44
C ALA A 379 -13.88 -51.80 -34.46
N ARG A 380 -14.80 -52.75 -34.66
CA ARG A 380 -15.80 -53.19 -33.68
C ARG A 380 -15.36 -54.56 -33.18
N GLY A 381 -15.50 -54.79 -31.87
CA GLY A 381 -16.05 -56.05 -31.35
C GLY A 381 -15.10 -57.01 -30.62
N ALA A 382 -15.25 -57.07 -29.30
CA ALA A 382 -15.30 -58.28 -28.44
C ALA A 382 -15.71 -57.80 -27.03
N SER A 383 -16.97 -57.89 -26.58
CA SER A 383 -17.81 -59.03 -26.18
C SER A 383 -17.44 -59.66 -24.83
N ALA A 384 -18.34 -59.53 -23.84
CA ALA A 384 -18.78 -60.52 -22.83
C ALA A 384 -19.38 -59.74 -21.63
N ASN A 385 -20.72 -59.72 -21.46
CA ASN A 385 -21.55 -60.63 -20.62
C ASN A 385 -21.51 -60.20 -19.14
N CYS A 386 -22.56 -60.22 -18.30
CA CYS A 386 -23.98 -60.57 -18.32
C CYS A 386 -24.57 -60.07 -16.96
N GLU A 387 -25.80 -60.48 -16.59
CA GLU A 387 -26.63 -60.13 -15.41
C GLU A 387 -27.45 -58.82 -15.56
N SER A 388 -28.75 -58.78 -15.89
CA SER A 388 -29.98 -59.39 -15.29
C SER A 388 -30.11 -59.06 -13.80
N ASP A 389 -31.17 -58.45 -13.25
CA ASP A 389 -32.61 -58.59 -13.48
C ASP A 389 -33.41 -57.32 -13.09
N GLU A 390 -34.66 -57.27 -13.59
CA GLU A 390 -35.75 -56.28 -13.51
C GLU A 390 -36.44 -56.15 -12.11
N PRO A 391 -37.74 -55.76 -11.97
CA PRO A 391 -38.35 -54.43 -12.15
C PRO A 391 -39.20 -53.97 -10.92
N ILE A 392 -39.57 -52.68 -10.88
CA ILE A 392 -40.94 -52.09 -10.91
C ILE A 392 -40.79 -50.58 -11.06
#